data_AF-T0F6J6-F1
#
_entry.id   AF-T0F6J6-F1
#
_cell.length_a   1.000
_cell.length_b   1.000
_cell.length_c   1.000
_cell.angle_alpha   90.00
_cell.angle_beta   90.00
_cell.angle_gamma   90.00
#
_symmetry.space_group_name_H-M   'P 1'
#
loop_
_entity.id
_entity.type
_entity.pdbx_description
1 polymer ?
#
loop_
_entity_poly.entity_id
_entity_poly.type
_entity_poly.pdbx_seq_one_letter_code
_entity_poly.pdbx_strand_id
1 'polypeptide(L)'
;MKEKTFRLASLSDAIEKIFHEMIIEFEEHHPRIYIHLTWKLESQEASSSIEFPEGEYLYVNVQYPNIVDFINAITTPEEKILSSMIKVICFDSERKHPHELARFVISKPVYESATVLLERSD
;
A
#
# COMPACT_ATOMS: atom_id res chain seq x y z
N MET A 1 11.83 15.99 -5.95
CA MET A 1 10.89 15.21 -5.13
C MET A 1 11.01 15.65 -3.68
N LYS A 2 9.91 16.02 -3.01
CA LYS A 2 9.93 16.20 -1.55
C LYS A 2 9.49 14.87 -0.95
N GLU A 3 10.44 14.03 -0.58
CA GLU A 3 10.15 12.84 0.23
C GLU A 3 9.52 13.31 1.55
N LYS A 4 8.26 12.98 1.76
CA LYS A 4 7.57 13.18 3.03
C LYS A 4 7.48 11.83 3.73
N THR A 5 8.18 11.69 4.84
CA THR A 5 8.08 10.51 5.72
C THR A 5 7.19 10.86 6.90
N PHE A 6 6.15 10.06 7.12
CA PHE A 6 5.22 10.18 8.24
C PHE A 6 5.35 8.97 9.16
N ARG A 7 5.37 9.19 10.47
CA ARG A 7 5.28 8.12 11.47
C ARG A 7 3.84 8.01 11.94
N LEU A 8 3.25 6.83 11.81
CA LEU A 8 1.83 6.59 12.09
C LEU A 8 1.66 5.47 13.11
N ALA A 9 0.58 5.51 13.90
CA ALA A 9 0.41 4.63 15.04
C ALA A 9 -0.01 3.21 14.64
N SER A 10 -0.62 3.06 13.46
CA SER A 10 -1.07 1.79 12.93
C SER A 10 -0.96 1.68 11.41
N LEU A 11 -1.06 0.45 10.88
CA LEU A 11 -1.25 0.21 9.45
C LEU A 11 -2.55 0.84 8.94
N SER A 12 -3.61 0.82 9.75
CA SER A 12 -4.90 1.43 9.38
C SER A 12 -4.76 2.93 9.13
N ASP A 13 -4.05 3.64 10.00
CA ASP A 13 -3.82 5.09 9.85
C ASP A 13 -3.04 5.40 8.56
N ALA A 14 -2.09 4.53 8.20
CA ALA A 14 -1.30 4.68 6.98
C ALA A 14 -2.14 4.47 5.73
N ILE A 15 -2.98 3.43 5.71
CA ILE A 15 -3.91 3.18 4.61
C ILE A 15 -4.92 4.32 4.52
N GLU A 16 -5.52 4.76 5.63
CA GLU A 16 -6.45 5.89 5.66
C GLU A 16 -5.82 7.15 5.06
N LYS A 17 -4.57 7.46 5.46
CA LYS A 17 -3.84 8.61 4.94
C LYS A 17 -3.55 8.52 3.43
N ILE A 18 -3.15 7.34 2.94
CA ILE A 18 -2.91 7.13 1.50
C ILE A 18 -4.20 7.40 0.72
N PHE A 19 -5.30 6.76 1.13
CA PHE A 19 -6.58 6.89 0.45
C PHE A 19 -7.13 8.31 0.53
N HIS A 20 -6.98 9.00 1.66
CA HIS A 20 -7.34 10.40 1.77
C HIS A 20 -6.56 11.29 0.79
N GLU A 21 -5.25 11.09 0.66
CA GLU A 21 -4.43 11.82 -0.32
C GLU A 21 -4.83 11.48 -1.75
N MET A 22 -5.10 10.20 -2.04
CA MET A 22 -5.56 9.77 -3.35
C MET A 22 -6.92 10.36 -3.74
N ILE A 23 -7.88 10.43 -2.79
CA ILE A 23 -9.20 11.02 -3.03
C ILE A 23 -9.05 12.50 -3.39
N ILE A 24 -8.22 13.24 -2.66
CA ILE A 24 -8.00 14.67 -2.92
C ILE A 24 -7.33 14.91 -4.27
N GLU A 25 -6.39 14.05 -4.67
CA GLU A 25 -5.56 14.29 -5.85
C GLU A 25 -6.09 13.67 -7.14
N PHE A 26 -6.87 12.59 -7.03
CA PHE A 26 -7.32 11.78 -8.17
C PHE A 26 -8.85 11.63 -8.21
N GLU A 27 -9.60 12.57 -7.62
CA GLU A 27 -11.07 12.58 -7.58
C GLU A 27 -11.70 12.35 -8.98
N GLU A 28 -11.05 12.85 -10.03
CA GLU A 28 -11.52 12.76 -11.42
C GLU A 28 -10.98 11.56 -12.22
N HIS A 29 -9.94 10.85 -11.74
CA HIS A 29 -9.11 9.96 -12.57
C HIS A 29 -9.32 8.46 -12.37
N HIS A 30 -10.22 8.03 -11.48
CA HIS A 30 -10.53 6.60 -11.23
C HIS A 30 -9.26 5.70 -11.19
N PRO A 31 -8.35 5.93 -10.23
CA PRO A 31 -7.04 5.30 -10.26
C PRO A 31 -7.11 3.78 -10.06
N ARG A 32 -6.19 3.06 -10.70
CA ARG A 32 -5.92 1.65 -10.37
C ARG A 32 -4.84 1.57 -9.30
N ILE A 33 -4.97 0.61 -8.37
CA ILE A 33 -3.99 0.39 -7.32
C ILE A 33 -3.32 -0.97 -7.47
N TYR A 34 -2.00 -0.97 -7.40
CA TYR A 34 -1.19 -2.17 -7.23
C TYR A 34 -0.60 -2.21 -5.83
N ILE A 35 -0.77 -3.33 -5.14
CA ILE A 35 -0.20 -3.55 -3.81
C ILE A 35 0.93 -4.58 -3.94
N HIS A 36 2.13 -4.20 -3.53
CA HIS A 36 3.27 -5.11 -3.43
C HIS A 36 3.70 -5.24 -1.98
N LEU A 37 3.64 -6.44 -1.44
CA LEU A 37 3.98 -6.76 -0.07
C LEU A 37 5.28 -7.57 -0.03
N THR A 38 6.26 -7.08 0.72
CA THR A 38 7.53 -7.75 0.95
C THR A 38 7.70 -8.01 2.44
N TRP A 39 8.12 -9.22 2.79
CA TRP A 39 8.52 -9.59 4.15
C TRP A 39 9.97 -10.03 4.17
N LYS A 40 10.69 -9.57 5.18
CA LYS A 40 12.00 -10.08 5.52
C LYS A 40 11.84 -11.09 6.64
N LEU A 41 12.13 -12.36 6.35
CA LEU A 41 12.13 -13.45 7.32
C LEU A 41 13.56 -13.65 7.87
N GLU A 42 13.71 -14.49 8.88
CA GLU A 42 15.03 -14.85 9.38
C GLU A 42 15.85 -15.66 8.36
N SER A 43 15.22 -16.54 7.58
CA SER A 43 15.91 -17.42 6.63
C SER A 43 16.06 -16.81 5.23
N GLN A 44 15.11 -15.97 4.80
CA GLN A 44 15.02 -15.48 3.43
C GLN A 44 14.11 -14.25 3.30
N GLU A 45 14.06 -13.67 2.09
CA GLU A 45 13.09 -12.65 1.71
C GLU A 45 11.94 -13.28 0.92
N ALA A 46 10.71 -12.89 1.23
CA ALA A 46 9.51 -13.33 0.52
C ALA A 46 8.71 -12.11 0.06
N SER A 47 8.07 -12.21 -1.10
CA SER A 47 7.24 -11.13 -1.64
C SER A 47 5.98 -11.67 -2.29
N SER A 48 4.88 -10.94 -2.14
CA SER A 48 3.63 -11.16 -2.86
C SER A 48 3.22 -9.87 -3.55
N SER A 49 2.67 -9.98 -4.76
CA SER A 49 2.26 -8.83 -5.54
C SER A 49 0.89 -9.07 -6.13
N ILE A 50 0.02 -8.09 -6.00
CA ILE A 50 -1.42 -8.27 -6.16
C ILE A 50 -2.05 -6.95 -6.61
N GLU A 51 -2.98 -7.05 -7.55
CA GLU A 51 -3.79 -5.92 -8.01
C GLU A 51 -5.02 -5.79 -7.13
N PHE A 52 -5.38 -4.55 -6.76
CA PHE A 52 -6.52 -4.30 -5.88
C PHE A 52 -7.34 -3.08 -6.34
N PRO A 53 -8.67 -3.23 -6.50
CA PRO A 53 -9.43 -4.48 -6.54
C PRO A 53 -9.05 -5.30 -7.78
N GLU A 54 -9.14 -6.63 -7.68
CA GLU A 54 -8.74 -7.54 -8.76
C GLU A 54 -9.57 -7.29 -10.02
N GLY A 55 -8.94 -6.83 -11.09
CA GLY A 55 -9.61 -6.58 -12.38
C GLY A 55 -10.60 -5.41 -12.39
N GLU A 56 -10.71 -4.65 -11.30
CA GLU A 56 -11.65 -3.54 -11.15
C GLU A 56 -10.95 -2.22 -10.79
N TYR A 57 -11.70 -1.12 -10.87
CA TYR A 57 -11.21 0.20 -10.48
C TYR A 57 -11.66 0.52 -9.06
N LEU A 58 -10.82 1.24 -8.33
CA LEU A 58 -11.27 1.90 -7.11
C LEU A 58 -12.12 3.10 -7.51
N TYR A 59 -13.43 3.01 -7.27
CA TYR A 59 -14.25 4.19 -7.27
C TYR A 59 -13.92 5.00 -6.01
N VAL A 60 -13.65 6.29 -6.20
CA VAL A 60 -13.27 7.24 -5.14
C VAL A 60 -14.33 7.31 -4.01
N ASN A 61 -15.54 6.81 -4.28
CA ASN A 61 -16.68 6.73 -3.35
C ASN A 61 -16.93 5.34 -2.73
N VAL A 62 -16.08 4.32 -2.96
CA VAL A 62 -16.22 3.03 -2.26
C VAL A 62 -15.74 3.21 -0.83
N GLN A 63 -16.58 2.85 0.15
CA GLN A 63 -16.15 2.74 1.56
C GLN A 63 -14.86 1.94 1.61
N TYR A 64 -13.85 2.45 2.34
CA TYR A 64 -12.54 1.82 2.55
C TYR A 64 -12.66 0.31 2.51
N PRO A 65 -12.40 -0.34 1.37
CA PRO A 65 -12.49 -1.78 1.34
C PRO A 65 -11.38 -2.28 2.28
N ASN A 66 -11.61 -3.40 2.96
CA ASN A 66 -10.77 -3.84 4.08
C ASN A 66 -9.37 -4.30 3.62
N ILE A 67 -8.57 -3.39 3.06
CA ILE A 67 -7.18 -3.59 2.62
C ILE A 67 -6.32 -4.00 3.81
N VAL A 68 -6.63 -3.48 5.00
CA VAL A 68 -6.00 -3.92 6.24
C VAL A 68 -6.28 -5.41 6.49
N ASP A 69 -7.55 -5.83 6.45
CA ASP A 69 -7.91 -7.24 6.64
C ASP A 69 -7.30 -8.11 5.56
N PHE A 70 -7.27 -7.62 4.33
CA PHE A 70 -6.71 -8.33 3.20
C PHE A 70 -5.18 -8.48 3.33
N ILE A 71 -4.44 -7.43 3.68
CA ILE A 71 -3.00 -7.51 3.99
C ILE A 71 -2.76 -8.50 5.13
N ASN A 72 -3.60 -8.47 6.17
CA ASN A 72 -3.52 -9.41 7.29
C ASN A 72 -3.89 -10.85 6.90
N ALA A 73 -4.73 -11.04 5.89
CA ALA A 73 -5.13 -12.35 5.38
C ALA A 73 -4.07 -12.98 4.46
N ILE A 74 -3.12 -12.19 3.95
CA ILE A 74 -1.99 -12.73 3.19
C ILE A 74 -1.07 -13.46 4.17
N THR A 75 -1.31 -14.77 4.29
CA THR A 75 -0.55 -15.68 5.14
C THR A 75 0.91 -15.74 4.70
N THR A 76 1.79 -15.46 5.64
CA THR A 76 3.23 -15.71 5.52
C THR A 76 3.56 -17.14 5.97
N PRO A 77 4.66 -17.73 5.48
CA PRO A 77 5.12 -19.05 5.94
C PRO A 77 5.37 -19.05 7.45
N GLU A 78 5.41 -20.23 8.08
CA GLU A 78 5.52 -20.50 9.53
C GLU A 78 6.76 -19.89 10.25
N GLU A 79 7.54 -19.05 9.58
CA GLU A 79 8.75 -18.41 10.10
C GLU A 79 8.51 -17.01 10.66
N LYS A 80 9.43 -16.57 11.53
CA LYS A 80 9.38 -15.25 12.16
C LYS A 80 9.69 -14.14 11.14
N ILE A 81 8.76 -13.19 11.02
CA ILE A 81 8.94 -11.98 10.21
C ILE A 81 9.71 -10.93 11.02
N LEU A 82 10.79 -10.40 10.45
CA LEU A 82 11.61 -9.36 11.05
C LEU A 82 11.06 -7.96 10.73
N SER A 83 10.80 -7.72 9.45
CA SER A 83 10.28 -6.45 8.94
C SER A 83 9.38 -6.70 7.73
N SER A 84 8.49 -5.76 7.43
CA SER A 84 7.68 -5.78 6.21
C SER A 84 7.63 -4.42 5.51
N MET A 85 7.32 -4.45 4.22
CA MET A 85 7.14 -3.29 3.38
C MET A 85 5.91 -3.50 2.51
N ILE A 86 5.02 -2.51 2.46
CA ILE A 86 3.85 -2.48 1.58
C ILE A 86 4.04 -1.30 0.64
N LYS A 87 4.10 -1.56 -0.67
CA LYS A 87 4.08 -0.52 -1.69
C LYS A 87 2.67 -0.45 -2.26
N VAL A 88 2.09 0.75 -2.26
CA VAL A 88 0.81 1.07 -2.87
C VAL A 88 1.12 2.00 -4.05
N ILE A 89 0.91 1.49 -5.26
CA ILE A 89 1.26 2.18 -6.51
C ILE A 89 -0.03 2.54 -7.24
N CYS A 90 -0.18 3.81 -7.59
CA CYS A 90 -1.36 4.34 -8.26
C CYS A 90 -1.06 4.55 -9.74
N PHE A 91 -1.98 4.13 -10.61
CA PHE A 91 -1.84 4.30 -12.06
C PHE A 91 -3.03 5.05 -12.67
N ASP A 92 -2.75 5.86 -13.69
CA ASP A 92 -3.75 6.46 -14.56
C ASP A 92 -4.38 5.37 -15.44
N SER A 93 -5.70 5.20 -15.31
CA SER A 93 -6.48 4.21 -16.03
C SER A 93 -6.85 4.62 -17.46
N GLU A 94 -6.80 5.91 -17.79
CA GLU A 94 -7.34 6.44 -19.04
C GLU A 94 -6.36 6.34 -20.22
N ARG A 95 -5.09 6.00 -19.95
CA ARG A 95 -4.04 5.96 -20.98
C ARG A 95 -3.76 4.56 -21.48
N LYS A 96 -3.58 4.42 -22.80
CA LYS A 96 -3.08 3.20 -23.46
C LYS A 96 -1.75 2.68 -22.89
N HIS A 97 -1.04 3.52 -22.14
CA HIS A 97 0.13 3.16 -21.35
C HIS A 97 -0.11 3.63 -19.91
N PRO A 98 -0.24 2.71 -18.93
CA PRO A 98 -0.43 3.09 -17.54
C PRO A 98 0.78 3.90 -17.06
N HIS A 99 0.53 5.14 -16.64
CA HIS A 99 1.53 5.99 -16.03
C HIS A 99 1.38 5.93 -14.52
N GLU A 100 2.48 5.74 -13.80
CA GLU A 100 2.49 5.80 -12.33
C GLU A 100 2.21 7.25 -11.91
N LEU A 101 1.13 7.45 -11.17
CA LEU A 101 0.68 8.76 -10.68
C LEU A 101 1.28 9.09 -9.31
N ALA A 102 1.41 8.07 -8.46
CA ALA A 102 1.93 8.20 -7.12
C ALA A 102 2.37 6.85 -6.58
N ARG A 103 3.35 6.88 -5.67
CA ARG A 103 3.80 5.70 -4.93
C ARG A 103 3.87 6.00 -3.46
N PHE A 104 3.25 5.12 -2.67
CA PHE A 104 3.31 5.14 -1.23
C PHE A 104 4.02 3.88 -0.73
N VAL A 105 4.89 4.02 0.26
CA VAL A 105 5.62 2.91 0.87
C VAL A 105 5.37 2.93 2.37
N ILE A 106 4.69 1.89 2.86
CA ILE A 106 4.50 1.65 4.28
C ILE A 106 5.57 0.66 4.74
N SER A 107 6.47 1.10 5.61
CA SER A 107 7.51 0.26 6.19
C SER A 107 7.21 -0.06 7.65
N LYS A 108 7.36 -1.34 8.00
CA LYS A 108 7.26 -1.86 9.36
C LYS A 108 8.61 -2.44 9.76
N PRO A 109 9.54 -1.61 10.26
CA PRO A 109 10.94 -2.02 10.51
C PRO A 109 11.07 -3.06 11.62
N VAL A 110 10.08 -3.13 12.52
CA VAL A 110 9.89 -4.21 13.49
C VAL A 110 8.47 -4.73 13.31
N TYR A 111 8.32 -5.94 12.78
CA TYR A 111 7.00 -6.45 12.39
C TYR A 111 5.99 -6.52 13.55
N GLU A 112 6.45 -6.78 14.77
CA GLU A 112 5.58 -6.83 15.97
C GLU A 112 5.14 -5.44 16.46
N SER A 113 5.80 -4.35 16.02
CA SER A 113 5.43 -2.99 16.43
C SER A 113 4.11 -2.57 15.79
N ALA A 114 3.24 -1.85 16.51
CA ALA A 114 2.05 -1.25 15.89
C ALA A 114 2.42 -0.10 14.94
N THR A 115 3.48 0.63 15.26
CA THR A 115 3.92 1.82 14.51
C THR A 115 4.45 1.46 13.13
N VAL A 116 4.07 2.27 12.14
CA VAL A 116 4.56 2.18 10.77
C VAL A 116 5.15 3.50 10.28
N LEU A 117 5.99 3.44 9.25
CA LEU A 117 6.50 4.59 8.54
C LEU A 117 5.83 4.64 7.16
N LEU A 118 5.27 5.78 6.78
CA LEU A 118 4.70 6.02 5.46
C LEU A 118 5.56 7.01 4.70
N GLU A 119 6.06 6.60 3.55
CA GLU A 119 6.79 7.45 2.60
C GLU A 119 5.97 7.64 1.33
N ARG A 120 6.05 8.83 0.74
CA ARG A 120 5.41 9.13 -0.54
C ARG A 120 6.44 9.64 -1.55
N SER A 121 6.32 9.16 -2.78
CA SER A 121 7.05 9.62 -3.95
C SER A 121 6.07 10.05 -5.04
N ASP A 122 6.29 11.25 -5.59
CA ASP A 122 5.61 11.81 -6.76
C ASP A 122 6.47 11.61 -8.02
#